data_AF-A0A7X9XG13-F1
#
_entry.id   AF-A0A7X9XG13-F1
#
_cell.length_a   1.000
_cell.length_b   1.000
_cell.length_c   1.000
_cell.angle_alpha   90.00
_cell.angle_beta   90.00
_cell.angle_gamma   90.00
#
_symmetry.space_group_name_H-M   'P 1'
#
loop_
_entity.id
_entity.type
_entity.pdbx_description
1 polymer ?
#
loop_
_entity_poly.entity_id
_entity_poly.type
_entity_poly.pdbx_seq_one_letter_code
_entity_poly.pdbx_strand_id
1 'polypeptide(L)'
;MLKRTNKLTALLVAATSVAAIAPTGVMAADVQRIPSEDGTVYSAEAFKDGSYVIDADAVTEDDDAVYYVKDGKYTELEDVDSGSTLSLYGDHYVSVDDGEYFIDLNTGKVTDDDIADDNLDDVQTSLRKQFKKVDRYGSTNDPVTVTSISGPNYGEVWYKTTQNVYDNDNKNVKDTTIYSDVNGNYIDADYNLGSIKVVTSSSASNTAVCTINNSEDSENGVKVGTTTAQVTANIVSGSSYEIGQDDDNIYRLAQIDVRIKNAGDLNGAASIQRINNLTVDNANVFSPNKDNTGYIFNVVQKISKAQASNTIDDANYAKTVSSYMICDKDGNVPDKSKIAALSKAIGYTVNNGNATVDSSAKFTIAGGNLVVYNVDSNNLVVQSAELKTKGALSYLDAKSIDDDTFKAYTTDSEGNLYRIKDGYVSEFDNEGDWNKLYKVDGSMDKLSVYDSNNMIVWNQGNEVFSVISSNNNNNSDNNNSDNNNSNTVTAGWNQAANGTWTYVNADGTTVKGWFQSPYSQNWFFMDPTTGVMQTGWVQSPYSGKWFYMDPTNGNMLTGWVQSPASGKWYFMDLANGNMLTGWVQSPYSGKWY
;
A
#
# COMPACT_ATOMS: atom_id res chain seq x y z
N MET A 1 10.11 -27.82 -41.49
CA MET A 1 9.36 -28.68 -40.57
C MET A 1 10.25 -29.84 -40.17
N LEU A 2 10.99 -29.67 -39.07
CA LEU A 2 11.72 -30.74 -38.41
C LEU A 2 11.00 -30.97 -37.09
N LYS A 3 10.19 -32.03 -37.04
CA LYS A 3 9.71 -32.61 -35.79
C LYS A 3 10.97 -33.09 -35.05
N ARG A 4 11.31 -32.48 -33.91
CA ARG A 4 12.25 -33.08 -32.97
C ARG A 4 11.50 -34.19 -32.25
N THR A 5 11.96 -35.43 -32.45
CA THR A 5 11.42 -36.64 -31.85
C THR A 5 12.30 -37.10 -30.70
N ASN A 6 11.62 -37.62 -29.68
CA ASN A 6 12.03 -38.56 -28.62
C ASN A 6 12.39 -37.97 -27.24
N LYS A 7 11.35 -37.90 -26.40
CA LYS A 7 11.35 -38.02 -24.94
C LYS A 7 12.19 -39.23 -24.49
N LEU A 8 13.00 -39.06 -23.44
CA LEU A 8 13.27 -40.00 -22.33
C LEU A 8 14.55 -39.60 -21.60
N THR A 9 14.42 -38.68 -20.66
CA THR A 9 15.08 -38.80 -19.35
C THR A 9 14.12 -38.16 -18.38
N ALA A 10 13.56 -38.96 -17.46
CA ALA A 10 12.96 -38.44 -16.25
C ALA A 10 14.07 -37.68 -15.51
N LEU A 11 14.19 -36.38 -15.78
CA LEU A 11 14.94 -35.52 -14.90
C LEU A 11 13.96 -35.15 -13.81
N LEU A 12 14.31 -35.55 -12.60
CA LEU A 12 14.02 -34.81 -11.38
C LEU A 12 14.45 -33.35 -11.64
N VAL A 13 13.64 -32.56 -12.36
CA VAL A 13 13.86 -31.12 -12.50
C VAL A 13 13.40 -30.56 -11.18
N ALA A 14 14.22 -30.74 -10.14
CA ALA A 14 14.23 -29.76 -9.07
C ALA A 14 14.46 -28.44 -9.79
N ALA A 15 13.40 -27.66 -10.06
CA ALA A 15 13.58 -26.33 -10.61
C ALA A 15 14.59 -25.68 -9.68
N THR A 16 15.79 -25.44 -10.20
CA THR A 16 16.86 -25.01 -9.34
C THR A 16 16.55 -23.57 -9.04
N SER A 17 15.96 -23.32 -7.85
CA SER A 17 15.64 -21.96 -7.46
C SER A 17 16.96 -21.19 -7.45
N VAL A 18 17.05 -20.15 -8.25
CA VAL A 18 18.28 -19.36 -8.28
C VAL A 18 18.24 -18.45 -7.07
N ALA A 19 19.19 -18.66 -6.16
CA ALA A 19 19.49 -17.71 -5.10
C ALA A 19 19.86 -16.37 -5.74
N ALA A 20 18.94 -15.42 -5.67
CA ALA A 20 19.09 -14.11 -6.29
C ALA A 20 18.52 -13.06 -5.35
N ILE A 21 19.15 -11.88 -5.35
CA ILE A 21 18.70 -10.73 -4.60
C ILE A 21 18.56 -9.59 -5.59
N ALA A 22 17.42 -8.91 -5.55
CA ALA A 22 17.14 -7.80 -6.43
C ALA A 22 18.20 -6.69 -6.28
N PRO A 23 18.70 -6.11 -7.38
CA PRO A 23 19.74 -5.08 -7.34
C PRO A 23 19.23 -3.79 -6.67
N THR A 24 20.05 -3.20 -5.79
CA THR A 24 19.76 -1.93 -5.12
C THR A 24 20.29 -0.73 -5.92
N GLY A 25 19.63 -0.35 -7.02
CA GLY A 25 19.90 0.91 -7.72
C GLY A 25 19.62 0.97 -9.22
N VAL A 26 19.49 2.21 -9.72
CA VAL A 26 19.12 2.54 -11.11
C VAL A 26 20.35 2.58 -12.03
N MET A 27 21.02 1.47 -12.34
CA MET A 27 22.01 1.43 -13.44
C MET A 27 22.08 0.06 -14.11
N ALA A 28 21.56 -0.04 -15.34
CA ALA A 28 21.74 -1.20 -16.20
C ALA A 28 23.06 -1.11 -16.99
N ALA A 29 23.99 -2.00 -16.66
CA ALA A 29 24.86 -2.64 -17.64
C ALA A 29 24.83 -4.17 -17.46
N ASP A 30 24.83 -4.65 -16.20
CA ASP A 30 24.85 -6.07 -15.87
C ASP A 30 23.80 -6.40 -14.78
N VAL A 31 22.52 -6.57 -15.16
CA VAL A 31 21.52 -7.17 -14.25
C VAL A 31 21.66 -8.69 -14.27
N GLN A 32 21.43 -9.34 -13.13
CA GLN A 32 21.59 -10.79 -13.00
C GLN A 32 20.71 -11.52 -14.02
N ARG A 33 21.32 -12.45 -14.77
CA ARG A 33 20.59 -13.35 -15.67
C ARG A 33 20.14 -14.57 -14.89
N ILE A 34 18.83 -14.81 -14.89
CA ILE A 34 18.24 -15.99 -14.30
C ILE A 34 18.16 -17.07 -15.39
N PRO A 35 18.74 -18.26 -15.18
CA PRO A 35 18.60 -19.37 -16.10
C PRO A 35 17.13 -19.80 -16.21
N SER A 36 16.78 -20.32 -17.38
CA SER A 36 15.50 -20.98 -17.62
C SER A 36 15.68 -22.48 -17.47
N GLU A 37 14.71 -23.12 -16.84
CA GLU A 37 14.54 -24.57 -16.79
C GLU A 37 13.52 -24.98 -17.86
N ASP A 38 13.71 -26.17 -18.43
CA ASP A 38 12.74 -26.78 -19.35
C ASP A 38 11.58 -27.36 -18.52
N GLY A 39 10.35 -27.01 -18.90
CA GLY A 39 9.12 -27.49 -18.25
C GLY A 39 7.90 -26.69 -18.65
N THR A 40 6.76 -27.36 -18.79
CA THR A 40 5.48 -26.70 -19.07
C THR A 40 4.85 -26.26 -17.77
N VAL A 41 4.73 -24.94 -17.56
CA VAL A 41 4.01 -24.37 -16.41
C VAL A 41 2.67 -23.82 -16.91
N TYR A 42 1.58 -24.35 -16.36
CA TYR A 42 0.21 -23.95 -16.69
C TYR A 42 -0.17 -22.70 -15.88
N SER A 43 0.02 -22.77 -14.57
CA SER A 43 -0.18 -21.69 -13.60
C SER A 43 0.80 -21.81 -12.43
N ALA A 44 1.06 -20.71 -11.71
CA ALA A 44 1.94 -20.73 -10.54
C ALA A 44 1.66 -19.54 -9.63
N GLU A 45 1.79 -19.74 -8.33
CA GLU A 45 1.73 -18.69 -7.32
C GLU A 45 2.97 -18.72 -6.42
N ALA A 46 3.79 -17.67 -6.52
CA ALA A 46 4.96 -17.48 -5.66
C ALA A 46 4.52 -17.12 -4.24
N PHE A 47 5.35 -17.42 -3.25
CA PHE A 47 5.12 -17.05 -1.86
C PHE A 47 6.44 -16.79 -1.13
N LYS A 48 6.35 -16.25 0.09
CA LYS A 48 7.53 -15.95 0.92
C LYS A 48 8.43 -17.16 1.14
N ASP A 49 9.67 -16.87 1.53
CA ASP A 49 10.67 -17.88 1.89
C ASP A 49 10.87 -18.93 0.78
N GLY A 50 10.81 -18.50 -0.49
CA GLY A 50 11.00 -19.34 -1.66
C GLY A 50 9.99 -20.47 -1.83
N SER A 51 8.86 -20.42 -1.11
CA SER A 51 7.77 -21.38 -1.29
C SER A 51 6.85 -20.95 -2.42
N TYR A 52 6.18 -21.90 -3.06
CA TYR A 52 5.25 -21.62 -4.15
C TYR A 52 4.32 -22.79 -4.45
N VAL A 53 3.21 -22.51 -5.12
CA VAL A 53 2.37 -23.51 -5.77
C VAL A 53 2.61 -23.43 -7.27
N ILE A 54 2.70 -24.58 -7.93
CA ILE A 54 2.93 -24.67 -9.37
C ILE A 54 2.11 -25.81 -9.98
N ASP A 55 1.35 -25.49 -11.03
CA ASP A 55 0.69 -26.46 -11.91
C ASP A 55 1.56 -26.67 -13.15
N ALA A 56 2.10 -27.87 -13.33
CA ALA A 56 3.08 -28.15 -14.37
C ALA A 56 3.04 -29.60 -14.88
N ASP A 57 3.50 -29.79 -16.12
CA ASP A 57 3.78 -31.13 -16.68
C ASP A 57 4.90 -31.80 -15.88
N ALA A 58 4.64 -33.05 -15.49
CA ALA A 58 5.34 -33.86 -14.50
C ALA A 58 6.81 -33.47 -14.26
N VAL A 59 7.06 -32.83 -13.12
CA VAL A 59 8.43 -32.65 -12.58
C VAL A 59 9.04 -34.01 -12.17
N THR A 60 8.21 -35.05 -12.03
CA THR A 60 8.60 -36.45 -11.79
C THR A 60 7.68 -37.42 -12.55
N GLU A 61 8.25 -38.20 -13.49
CA GLU A 61 7.68 -39.37 -14.19
C GLU A 61 6.16 -39.35 -14.53
N ASP A 62 5.84 -38.67 -15.64
CA ASP A 62 4.75 -38.94 -16.61
C ASP A 62 3.29 -38.47 -16.35
N ASP A 63 2.96 -37.74 -15.27
CA ASP A 63 1.60 -37.15 -15.09
C ASP A 63 1.63 -35.63 -14.75
N ASP A 64 0.82 -34.83 -15.46
CA ASP A 64 0.57 -33.41 -15.16
C ASP A 64 -0.02 -33.27 -13.73
N ALA A 65 0.53 -32.40 -12.88
CA ALA A 65 0.08 -32.27 -11.50
C ALA A 65 0.34 -30.87 -10.89
N VAL A 66 -0.37 -30.59 -9.79
CA VAL A 66 -0.16 -29.38 -8.98
C VAL A 66 0.72 -29.70 -7.76
N TYR A 67 1.76 -28.92 -7.56
CA TYR A 67 2.73 -29.10 -6.48
C TYR A 67 2.79 -27.89 -5.56
N TYR A 68 2.80 -28.13 -4.26
CA TYR A 68 3.37 -27.21 -3.29
C TYR A 68 4.87 -27.46 -3.15
N VAL A 69 5.66 -26.41 -3.35
CA VAL A 69 7.11 -26.46 -3.27
C VAL A 69 7.60 -25.62 -2.11
N LYS A 70 8.43 -26.22 -1.26
CA LYS A 70 9.08 -25.55 -0.14
C LYS A 70 10.47 -26.16 0.07
N ASP A 71 11.47 -25.31 0.25
CA ASP A 71 12.86 -25.75 0.44
C ASP A 71 13.39 -26.66 -0.68
N GLY A 72 12.90 -26.47 -1.91
CA GLY A 72 13.23 -27.29 -3.08
C GLY A 72 12.53 -28.67 -3.10
N LYS A 73 11.68 -28.97 -2.12
CA LYS A 73 10.90 -30.21 -2.07
C LYS A 73 9.54 -30.00 -2.73
N TYR A 74 9.25 -30.84 -3.72
CA TYR A 74 7.96 -30.93 -4.38
C TYR A 74 7.04 -31.85 -3.59
N THR A 75 5.84 -31.35 -3.28
CA THR A 75 4.76 -32.12 -2.65
C THR A 75 3.54 -31.99 -3.54
N GLU A 76 3.16 -33.09 -4.18
CA GLU A 76 1.94 -33.15 -5.00
C GLU A 76 0.71 -32.90 -4.13
N LEU A 77 -0.23 -32.13 -4.66
CA LEU A 77 -1.51 -31.83 -4.04
C LEU A 77 -2.56 -32.76 -4.67
N GLU A 78 -2.71 -33.97 -4.11
CA GLU A 78 -3.56 -35.04 -4.66
C GLU A 78 -5.04 -34.64 -4.87
N ASP A 79 -5.52 -33.63 -4.15
CA ASP A 79 -6.89 -33.12 -4.21
C ASP A 79 -7.07 -32.00 -5.26
N VAL A 80 -6.01 -31.61 -5.98
CA VAL A 80 -6.03 -30.54 -6.99
C VAL A 80 -5.58 -31.10 -8.34
N ASP A 81 -6.50 -31.07 -9.31
CA ASP A 81 -6.24 -31.53 -10.67
C ASP A 81 -5.35 -30.55 -11.44
N SER A 82 -4.48 -31.06 -12.32
CA SER A 82 -3.75 -30.19 -13.25
C SER A 82 -4.69 -29.53 -14.26
N GLY A 83 -4.41 -28.27 -14.60
CA GLY A 83 -5.28 -27.44 -15.43
C GLY A 83 -6.37 -26.71 -14.64
N SER A 84 -6.47 -26.93 -13.33
CA SER A 84 -7.29 -26.12 -12.44
C SER A 84 -6.87 -24.66 -12.47
N THR A 85 -7.86 -23.78 -12.29
CA THR A 85 -7.63 -22.35 -12.19
C THR A 85 -7.13 -21.98 -10.80
N LEU A 86 -5.99 -21.30 -10.72
CA LEU A 86 -5.41 -20.82 -9.46
C LEU A 86 -5.60 -19.30 -9.36
N SER A 87 -6.09 -18.81 -8.22
CA SER A 87 -6.20 -17.38 -7.94
C SER A 87 -5.92 -17.07 -6.48
N LEU A 88 -5.22 -15.98 -6.20
CA LEU A 88 -4.90 -15.58 -4.82
C LEU A 88 -6.15 -15.18 -4.05
N TYR A 89 -6.23 -15.61 -2.79
CA TYR A 89 -7.24 -15.18 -1.83
C TYR A 89 -6.59 -14.86 -0.49
N GLY A 90 -6.85 -13.65 0.02
CA GLY A 90 -6.26 -13.16 1.26
C GLY A 90 -4.73 -13.14 1.23
N ASP A 91 -4.14 -13.34 2.40
CA ASP A 91 -2.70 -13.16 2.63
C ASP A 91 -1.87 -14.42 2.39
N HIS A 92 -2.51 -15.59 2.29
CA HIS A 92 -1.80 -16.86 2.17
C HIS A 92 -2.60 -18.00 1.52
N TYR A 93 -3.76 -17.73 0.90
CA TYR A 93 -4.50 -18.79 0.21
C TYR A 93 -4.43 -18.65 -1.31
N VAL A 94 -4.49 -19.80 -1.98
CA VAL A 94 -4.81 -19.91 -3.40
C VAL A 94 -6.16 -20.61 -3.50
N SER A 95 -7.14 -19.92 -4.07
CA SER A 95 -8.41 -20.50 -4.49
C SER A 95 -8.21 -21.30 -5.77
N VAL A 96 -8.76 -22.51 -5.78
CA VAL A 96 -8.75 -23.47 -6.90
C VAL A 96 -10.17 -23.55 -7.47
N ASP A 97 -10.30 -23.45 -8.79
CA ASP A 97 -11.57 -23.61 -9.54
C ASP A 97 -12.72 -22.78 -8.96
N ASP A 98 -12.46 -21.47 -8.85
CA ASP A 98 -13.41 -20.46 -8.36
C ASP A 98 -13.95 -20.76 -6.94
N GLY A 99 -13.14 -21.41 -6.09
CA GLY A 99 -13.43 -21.60 -4.66
C GLY A 99 -13.85 -23.02 -4.27
N GLU A 100 -13.74 -24.00 -5.17
CA GLU A 100 -13.98 -25.41 -4.83
C GLU A 100 -13.00 -25.93 -3.77
N TYR A 101 -11.74 -25.48 -3.83
CA TYR A 101 -10.72 -25.77 -2.83
C TYR A 101 -9.86 -24.54 -2.54
N PHE A 102 -9.19 -24.56 -1.40
CA PHE A 102 -8.18 -23.58 -1.03
C PHE A 102 -6.88 -24.26 -0.61
N ILE A 103 -5.75 -23.71 -1.08
CA ILE A 103 -4.41 -24.14 -0.72
C ILE A 103 -3.81 -23.10 0.23
N ASP A 104 -3.43 -23.49 1.44
CA ASP A 104 -2.68 -22.65 2.39
C ASP A 104 -1.19 -22.62 2.01
N LEU A 105 -0.71 -21.49 1.51
CA LEU A 105 0.68 -21.29 1.07
C LEU A 105 1.71 -21.38 2.21
N ASN A 106 1.31 -21.21 3.48
CA ASN A 106 2.23 -21.41 4.60
C ASN A 106 2.54 -22.89 4.84
N THR A 107 1.56 -23.78 4.58
CA THR A 107 1.60 -25.18 4.98
C THR A 107 1.53 -26.19 3.83
N GLY A 108 1.05 -25.79 2.66
CA GLY A 108 0.76 -26.65 1.51
C GLY A 108 -0.51 -27.50 1.69
N LYS A 109 -1.37 -27.20 2.68
CA LYS A 109 -2.59 -27.95 2.92
C LYS A 109 -3.70 -27.51 1.99
N VAL A 110 -4.42 -28.48 1.44
CA VAL A 110 -5.67 -28.28 0.68
C VAL A 110 -6.86 -28.44 1.62
N THR A 111 -7.88 -27.62 1.44
CA THR A 111 -9.15 -27.70 2.17
C THR A 111 -10.32 -27.46 1.22
N ASP A 112 -11.45 -28.14 1.44
CA ASP A 112 -12.73 -27.98 0.73
C ASP A 112 -13.69 -27.03 1.48
N ASP A 113 -13.20 -26.37 2.52
CA ASP A 113 -13.91 -25.30 3.22
C ASP A 113 -14.04 -24.08 2.29
N ASP A 114 -15.24 -23.50 2.21
CA ASP A 114 -15.50 -22.30 1.41
C ASP A 114 -15.02 -21.05 2.15
N ILE A 115 -13.69 -20.88 2.24
CA ILE A 115 -13.05 -19.83 3.06
C ILE A 115 -13.56 -18.42 2.65
N ALA A 116 -13.91 -18.22 1.39
CA ALA A 116 -14.43 -16.95 0.91
C ALA A 116 -15.83 -16.66 1.48
N ASP A 117 -16.77 -17.59 1.31
CA ASP A 117 -18.14 -17.40 1.78
C ASP A 117 -18.24 -17.49 3.30
N ASP A 118 -17.46 -18.36 3.94
CA ASP A 118 -17.39 -18.47 5.41
C ASP A 118 -16.92 -17.14 6.02
N ASN A 119 -15.90 -16.51 5.45
CA ASN A 119 -15.45 -15.20 5.92
C ASN A 119 -16.53 -14.12 5.73
N LEU A 120 -17.30 -14.16 4.63
CA LEU A 120 -18.42 -13.24 4.40
C LEU A 120 -19.51 -13.42 5.44
N ASP A 121 -19.86 -14.67 5.78
CA ASP A 121 -20.86 -14.98 6.80
C ASP A 121 -20.39 -14.59 8.22
N ASP A 122 -19.11 -14.80 8.50
CA ASP A 122 -18.48 -14.44 9.77
C ASP A 122 -18.45 -12.92 9.98
N VAL A 123 -18.03 -12.14 8.96
CA VAL A 123 -18.02 -10.68 9.08
C VAL A 123 -19.45 -10.12 9.20
N GLN A 124 -20.42 -10.65 8.46
CA GLN A 124 -21.83 -10.24 8.62
C GLN A 124 -22.33 -10.50 10.03
N THR A 125 -22.04 -11.69 10.56
CA THR A 125 -22.45 -12.09 11.91
C THR A 125 -21.77 -11.23 12.97
N SER A 126 -20.48 -10.97 12.82
CA SER A 126 -19.69 -10.14 13.72
C SER A 126 -20.18 -8.70 13.71
N LEU A 127 -20.39 -8.09 12.53
CA LEU A 127 -20.92 -6.74 12.40
C LEU A 127 -22.31 -6.60 13.02
N ARG A 128 -23.25 -7.53 12.75
CA ARG A 128 -24.58 -7.52 13.39
C ARG A 128 -24.48 -7.54 14.92
N LYS A 129 -23.56 -8.33 15.48
CA LYS A 129 -23.33 -8.37 16.93
C LYS A 129 -22.77 -7.05 17.46
N GLN A 130 -21.89 -6.38 16.69
CA GLN A 130 -21.33 -5.10 17.11
C GLN A 130 -22.32 -3.95 16.98
N PHE A 131 -23.09 -3.86 15.90
CA PHE A 131 -24.07 -2.80 15.69
C PHE A 131 -25.18 -2.80 16.75
N LYS A 132 -25.57 -3.98 17.26
CA LYS A 132 -26.52 -4.10 18.38
C LYS A 132 -26.02 -3.55 19.71
N LYS A 133 -24.72 -3.25 19.84
CA LYS A 133 -24.10 -2.74 21.07
C LYS A 133 -23.93 -1.22 21.06
N VAL A 134 -24.26 -0.54 19.96
CA VAL A 134 -24.03 0.89 19.80
C VAL A 134 -25.33 1.59 19.41
N ASP A 135 -25.49 2.83 19.83
CA ASP A 135 -26.73 3.58 19.59
C ASP A 135 -26.82 4.08 18.13
N ARG A 136 -25.67 4.26 17.48
CA ARG A 136 -25.55 4.87 16.14
C ARG A 136 -26.38 4.23 15.03
N TYR A 137 -26.44 2.91 14.98
CA TYR A 137 -27.01 2.15 13.85
C TYR A 137 -28.42 1.63 14.10
N GLY A 138 -29.03 2.03 15.23
CA GLY A 138 -30.34 1.56 15.63
C GLY A 138 -30.39 0.06 15.96
N SER A 139 -31.56 -0.43 16.38
CA SER A 139 -31.77 -1.82 16.80
C SER A 139 -32.22 -2.74 15.66
N THR A 140 -31.85 -2.46 14.40
CA THR A 140 -32.43 -3.19 13.27
C THR A 140 -31.75 -4.56 13.09
N ASN A 141 -32.55 -5.56 12.73
CA ASN A 141 -32.06 -6.88 12.30
C ASN A 141 -31.77 -6.87 10.78
N ASP A 142 -31.44 -5.71 10.21
CA ASP A 142 -31.33 -5.58 8.77
C ASP A 142 -30.17 -6.44 8.25
N PRO A 143 -30.35 -7.06 7.07
CA PRO A 143 -29.28 -7.81 6.45
C PRO A 143 -28.12 -6.86 6.14
N VAL A 144 -26.97 -7.13 6.77
CA VAL A 144 -25.71 -6.48 6.45
C VAL A 144 -25.18 -7.16 5.17
N THR A 145 -25.21 -6.45 4.05
CA THR A 145 -24.54 -6.92 2.82
C THR A 145 -23.11 -6.43 2.84
N VAL A 146 -22.17 -7.36 2.74
CA VAL A 146 -20.72 -7.10 2.75
C VAL A 146 -20.12 -7.44 1.40
N THR A 147 -19.05 -6.73 1.03
CA THR A 147 -18.21 -7.04 -0.13
C THR A 147 -16.76 -6.90 0.29
N SER A 148 -15.86 -7.72 -0.25
CA SER A 148 -14.43 -7.54 -0.03
C SER A 148 -13.91 -6.24 -0.67
N ILE A 149 -12.87 -5.69 -0.08
CA ILE A 149 -12.14 -4.52 -0.57
C ILE A 149 -10.88 -5.05 -1.27
N SER A 150 -10.66 -4.61 -2.50
CA SER A 150 -9.44 -4.96 -3.23
C SER A 150 -8.21 -4.43 -2.50
N GLY A 151 -7.17 -5.26 -2.37
CA GLY A 151 -5.89 -4.93 -1.79
C GLY A 151 -4.73 -5.39 -2.67
N PRO A 152 -3.48 -5.24 -2.20
CA PRO A 152 -2.34 -5.87 -2.84
C PRO A 152 -2.53 -7.39 -2.85
N ASN A 153 -1.81 -8.06 -3.74
CA ASN A 153 -1.71 -9.53 -3.69
C ASN A 153 -1.22 -9.92 -2.29
N TYR A 154 -1.64 -11.06 -1.73
CA TYR A 154 -1.23 -11.47 -0.38
C TYR A 154 -1.57 -10.45 0.74
N GLY A 155 -2.48 -9.51 0.50
CA GLY A 155 -2.99 -8.59 1.52
C GLY A 155 -4.10 -9.21 2.35
N GLU A 156 -4.21 -8.78 3.61
CA GLU A 156 -5.36 -9.12 4.46
C GLU A 156 -6.69 -8.68 3.80
N VAL A 157 -7.70 -9.55 3.83
CA VAL A 157 -9.03 -9.22 3.31
C VAL A 157 -9.78 -8.33 4.29
N TRP A 158 -10.08 -7.11 3.83
CA TRP A 158 -11.00 -6.19 4.51
C TRP A 158 -12.34 -6.14 3.77
N TYR A 159 -13.40 -5.84 4.50
CA TYR A 159 -14.76 -5.85 4.01
C TYR A 159 -15.41 -4.47 4.14
N LYS A 160 -16.30 -4.17 3.20
CA LYS A 160 -17.12 -2.97 3.17
C LYS A 160 -18.59 -3.33 3.34
N THR A 161 -19.32 -2.50 4.08
CA THR A 161 -20.79 -2.45 4.04
C THR A 161 -21.28 -1.00 4.13
N THR A 162 -22.57 -0.79 3.91
CA THR A 162 -23.26 0.48 4.15
C THR A 162 -24.26 0.29 5.27
N GLN A 163 -24.31 1.22 6.22
CA GLN A 163 -25.22 1.17 7.36
C GLN A 163 -25.98 2.48 7.53
N ASN A 164 -27.24 2.37 7.95
CA ASN A 164 -28.07 3.51 8.30
C ASN A 164 -27.61 4.08 9.64
N VAL A 165 -27.57 5.40 9.75
CA VAL A 165 -27.35 6.14 11.00
C VAL A 165 -28.68 6.71 11.46
N TYR A 166 -29.03 6.50 12.73
CA TYR A 166 -30.31 6.91 13.31
C TYR A 166 -30.14 8.07 14.28
N ASP A 167 -31.12 8.98 14.30
CA ASP A 167 -31.21 10.01 15.34
C ASP A 167 -31.93 9.50 16.61
N ASN A 168 -32.03 10.38 17.61
CA ASN A 168 -32.73 10.11 18.87
C ASN A 168 -34.24 9.84 18.70
N ASP A 169 -34.85 10.22 17.58
CA ASP A 169 -36.24 9.89 17.24
C ASP A 169 -36.35 8.55 16.49
N ASN A 170 -35.25 7.81 16.37
CA ASN A 170 -35.13 6.55 15.64
C ASN A 170 -35.48 6.70 14.14
N LYS A 171 -35.14 7.85 13.55
CA LYS A 171 -35.25 8.09 12.11
C LYS A 171 -33.88 7.92 11.47
N ASN A 172 -33.81 7.20 10.35
CA ASN A 172 -32.61 7.22 9.53
C ASN A 172 -32.37 8.66 9.06
N VAL A 173 -31.20 9.20 9.39
CA VAL A 173 -30.77 10.56 9.00
C VAL A 173 -29.72 10.57 7.89
N LYS A 174 -28.94 9.50 7.75
CA LYS A 174 -27.96 9.30 6.67
C LYS A 174 -27.50 7.85 6.61
N ASP A 175 -26.86 7.49 5.52
CA ASP A 175 -26.12 6.23 5.40
C ASP A 175 -24.62 6.51 5.59
N THR A 176 -23.90 5.55 6.14
CA THR A 176 -22.43 5.62 6.33
C THR A 176 -21.75 4.36 5.80
N THR A 177 -20.54 4.54 5.31
CA THR A 177 -19.63 3.46 4.90
C THR A 177 -18.94 2.86 6.12
N ILE A 178 -19.04 1.54 6.26
CA ILE A 178 -18.33 0.77 7.29
C ILE A 178 -17.26 -0.09 6.64
N TYR A 179 -16.05 -0.06 7.20
CA TYR A 179 -15.00 -1.03 6.90
C TYR A 179 -14.72 -1.93 8.09
N SER A 180 -14.41 -3.20 7.86
CA SER A 180 -14.15 -4.18 8.92
C SER A 180 -13.21 -5.28 8.47
N ASP A 181 -12.43 -5.81 9.41
CA ASP A 181 -11.85 -7.14 9.27
C ASP A 181 -12.92 -8.24 9.43
N VAL A 182 -12.54 -9.50 9.24
CA VAL A 182 -13.44 -10.66 9.38
C VAL A 182 -14.04 -10.78 10.80
N ASN A 183 -13.33 -10.30 11.81
CA ASN A 183 -13.72 -10.38 13.23
C ASN A 183 -14.72 -9.30 13.67
N GLY A 184 -15.09 -8.38 12.77
CA GLY A 184 -15.97 -7.26 13.09
C GLY A 184 -15.27 -6.10 13.80
N ASN A 185 -13.94 -5.98 13.71
CA ASN A 185 -13.21 -4.80 14.17
C ASN A 185 -13.41 -3.66 13.16
N TYR A 186 -14.59 -3.06 13.25
CA TYR A 186 -15.07 -2.11 12.26
C TYR A 186 -14.68 -0.66 12.56
N ILE A 187 -14.73 0.16 11.52
CA ILE A 187 -14.66 1.62 11.58
C ILE A 187 -15.81 2.24 10.76
N ASP A 188 -16.48 3.26 11.32
CA ASP A 188 -17.25 4.24 10.55
C ASP A 188 -16.26 5.11 9.75
N ALA A 189 -16.26 4.93 8.43
CA ALA A 189 -15.31 5.58 7.53
C ALA A 189 -15.74 6.99 7.10
N ASP A 190 -17.02 7.37 7.29
CA ASP A 190 -17.55 8.67 6.86
C ASP A 190 -17.63 9.69 8.01
N TYR A 191 -17.44 9.26 9.26
CA TYR A 191 -17.40 10.18 10.40
C TYR A 191 -16.16 11.07 10.39
N ASN A 192 -14.95 10.51 10.47
CA ASN A 192 -13.70 11.28 10.52
C ASN A 192 -13.32 11.78 9.10
N LEU A 193 -13.22 13.10 8.93
CA LEU A 193 -12.89 13.73 7.64
C LEU A 193 -11.41 14.16 7.55
N GLY A 194 -10.63 13.94 8.61
CA GLY A 194 -9.32 14.55 8.80
C GLY A 194 -9.47 15.97 9.34
N SER A 195 -8.71 16.92 8.82
CA SER A 195 -8.84 18.33 9.20
C SER A 195 -9.11 19.20 7.98
N ILE A 196 -10.29 19.83 7.94
CA ILE A 196 -10.70 20.75 6.88
C ILE A 196 -10.72 22.16 7.42
N LYS A 197 -9.77 22.99 7.01
CA LYS A 197 -9.66 24.37 7.44
C LYS A 197 -10.47 25.28 6.52
N VAL A 198 -11.43 26.00 7.07
CA VAL A 198 -12.33 26.87 6.30
C VAL A 198 -12.18 28.32 6.73
N VAL A 199 -12.13 29.23 5.77
CA VAL A 199 -12.22 30.68 6.00
C VAL A 199 -13.55 31.18 5.47
N THR A 200 -14.34 31.80 6.34
CA THR A 200 -15.62 32.43 5.98
C THR A 200 -15.53 33.94 6.13
N SER A 201 -16.35 34.69 5.38
CA SER A 201 -16.39 36.14 5.48
C SER A 201 -17.79 36.71 5.22
N SER A 202 -18.03 37.92 5.73
CA SER A 202 -19.17 38.75 5.36
C SER A 202 -18.78 40.10 4.76
N SER A 203 -17.50 40.43 4.82
CA SER A 203 -16.85 41.54 4.13
C SER A 203 -15.34 41.30 4.15
N ALA A 204 -14.57 42.06 3.37
CA ALA A 204 -13.11 41.93 3.32
C ALA A 204 -12.42 42.11 4.69
N SER A 205 -13.03 42.87 5.61
CA SER A 205 -12.51 43.13 6.96
C SER A 205 -13.12 42.25 8.05
N ASN A 206 -14.11 41.41 7.75
CA ASN A 206 -14.79 40.55 8.71
C ASN A 206 -14.72 39.09 8.26
N THR A 207 -13.72 38.39 8.78
CA THR A 207 -13.40 36.99 8.44
C THR A 207 -13.32 36.14 9.69
N ALA A 208 -13.65 34.85 9.57
CA ALA A 208 -13.41 33.86 10.61
C ALA A 208 -12.75 32.61 10.03
N VAL A 209 -11.99 31.91 10.85
CA VAL A 209 -11.34 30.65 10.51
C VAL A 209 -11.86 29.58 11.44
N CYS A 210 -12.27 28.44 10.89
CA CYS A 210 -12.65 27.26 11.64
C CYS A 210 -12.03 25.99 11.03
N THR A 211 -12.01 24.91 11.81
CA THR A 211 -11.51 23.61 11.35
C THR A 211 -12.57 22.56 11.64
N ILE A 212 -13.06 21.90 10.59
CA ILE A 212 -14.05 20.82 10.70
C ILE A 212 -13.30 19.50 10.63
N ASN A 213 -13.57 18.60 11.58
CA ASN A 213 -12.86 17.31 11.64
C ASN A 213 -13.74 16.10 11.35
N ASN A 214 -15.06 16.26 11.40
CA ASN A 214 -15.99 15.15 11.18
C ASN A 214 -17.24 15.60 10.42
N SER A 215 -18.07 14.63 10.05
CA SER A 215 -19.27 14.83 9.22
C SER A 215 -20.53 15.26 9.98
N GLU A 216 -20.49 15.48 11.30
CA GLU A 216 -21.69 15.72 12.10
C GLU A 216 -21.66 17.05 12.84
N ASP A 217 -20.48 17.44 13.31
CA ASP A 217 -20.29 18.68 14.02
C ASP A 217 -20.43 19.90 13.10
N SER A 218 -20.82 21.02 13.73
CA SER A 218 -20.82 22.33 13.11
C SER A 218 -19.88 23.27 13.83
N GLU A 219 -19.12 24.04 13.06
CA GLU A 219 -18.12 24.96 13.58
C GLU A 219 -18.53 26.42 13.36
N ASN A 220 -18.12 27.28 14.29
CA ASN A 220 -18.41 28.71 14.23
C ASN A 220 -17.61 29.39 13.10
N GLY A 221 -18.33 29.90 12.11
CA GLY A 221 -17.80 30.76 11.05
C GLY A 221 -17.93 32.24 11.37
N VAL A 222 -18.07 33.05 10.33
CA VAL A 222 -18.13 34.51 10.43
C VAL A 222 -19.39 34.98 11.17
N LYS A 223 -19.24 36.01 11.99
CA LYS A 223 -20.36 36.68 12.65
C LYS A 223 -20.97 37.76 11.76
N VAL A 224 -22.29 37.74 11.60
CA VAL A 224 -23.08 38.72 10.85
C VAL A 224 -24.12 39.33 11.80
N GLY A 225 -23.91 40.58 12.20
CA GLY A 225 -24.72 41.22 13.24
C GLY A 225 -24.60 40.46 14.57
N THR A 226 -25.72 39.92 15.07
CA THR A 226 -25.77 39.10 16.29
C THR A 226 -25.66 37.60 16.05
N THR A 227 -25.73 37.16 14.79
CA THR A 227 -25.78 35.74 14.41
C THR A 227 -24.41 35.26 13.94
N THR A 228 -24.03 34.04 14.29
CA THR A 228 -22.79 33.40 13.83
C THR A 228 -23.13 32.34 12.78
N ALA A 229 -22.53 32.44 11.60
CA ALA A 229 -22.64 31.41 10.57
C ALA A 229 -22.08 30.08 11.10
N GLN A 230 -22.72 28.97 10.75
CA GLN A 230 -22.25 27.64 11.10
C GLN A 230 -21.69 26.95 9.85
N VAL A 231 -20.56 26.28 9.97
CA VAL A 231 -19.91 25.57 8.85
C VAL A 231 -19.92 24.07 9.14
N THR A 232 -20.28 23.27 8.15
CA THR A 232 -20.31 21.80 8.23
C THR A 232 -19.64 21.17 7.02
N ALA A 233 -19.13 19.96 7.14
CA ALA A 233 -18.60 19.18 6.03
C ALA A 233 -19.20 17.77 6.04
N ASN A 234 -19.36 17.13 4.88
CA ASN A 234 -19.87 15.76 4.76
C ASN A 234 -19.26 15.04 3.56
N ILE A 235 -19.19 13.71 3.62
CA ILE A 235 -19.01 12.89 2.41
C ILE A 235 -20.30 12.95 1.60
N VAL A 236 -20.20 13.20 0.30
CA VAL A 236 -21.37 13.17 -0.59
C VAL A 236 -21.81 11.71 -0.75
N SER A 237 -23.09 11.44 -0.44
CA SER A 237 -23.66 10.09 -0.55
C SER A 237 -23.47 9.49 -1.95
N GLY A 238 -22.99 8.25 -2.01
CA GLY A 238 -22.72 7.53 -3.25
C GLY A 238 -21.50 8.01 -4.04
N SER A 239 -20.63 8.84 -3.45
CA SER A 239 -19.41 9.35 -4.11
C SER A 239 -18.14 8.57 -3.77
N SER A 240 -18.20 7.62 -2.83
CA SER A 240 -17.04 6.87 -2.35
C SER A 240 -16.73 5.64 -3.21
N TYR A 241 -15.46 5.45 -3.55
CA TYR A 241 -14.97 4.29 -4.30
C TYR A 241 -13.60 3.85 -3.77
N GLU A 242 -13.50 2.62 -3.27
CA GLU A 242 -12.26 2.05 -2.72
C GLU A 242 -11.25 1.78 -3.84
N ILE A 243 -10.04 2.28 -3.68
CA ILE A 243 -8.95 2.22 -4.68
C ILE A 243 -7.74 1.42 -4.17
N GLY A 244 -7.89 0.66 -3.10
CA GLY A 244 -6.84 -0.19 -2.55
C GLY A 244 -6.65 -0.01 -1.05
N GLN A 245 -5.67 -0.72 -0.51
CA GLN A 245 -5.28 -0.70 0.88
C GLN A 245 -3.78 -0.99 1.03
N ASP A 246 -3.22 -0.59 2.17
CA ASP A 246 -1.94 -1.09 2.69
C ASP A 246 -2.20 -1.74 4.07
N ASP A 247 -1.14 -2.20 4.75
CA ASP A 247 -1.26 -2.85 6.07
C ASP A 247 -2.04 -2.02 7.09
N ASP A 248 -1.90 -0.70 7.04
CA ASP A 248 -2.41 0.23 8.05
C ASP A 248 -3.68 0.97 7.61
N ASN A 249 -3.95 1.06 6.31
CA ASN A 249 -4.91 2.01 5.76
C ASN A 249 -5.71 1.47 4.58
N ILE A 250 -6.95 1.93 4.48
CA ILE A 250 -7.79 1.80 3.29
C ILE A 250 -7.77 3.13 2.54
N TYR A 251 -7.70 3.07 1.22
CA TYR A 251 -7.70 4.23 0.34
C TYR A 251 -8.98 4.27 -0.48
N ARG A 252 -9.57 5.46 -0.57
CA ARG A 252 -10.76 5.67 -1.41
C ARG A 252 -10.73 7.01 -2.11
N LEU A 253 -11.40 7.08 -3.24
CA LEU A 253 -11.89 8.33 -3.81
C LEU A 253 -13.18 8.71 -3.09
N ALA A 254 -13.38 10.01 -2.84
CA ALA A 254 -14.62 10.53 -2.28
C ALA A 254 -14.85 11.99 -2.69
N GLN A 255 -16.07 12.48 -2.51
CA GLN A 255 -16.39 13.90 -2.58
C GLN A 255 -16.71 14.44 -1.19
N ILE A 256 -16.11 15.58 -0.85
CA ILE A 256 -16.41 16.31 0.38
C ILE A 256 -17.21 17.56 0.03
N ASP A 257 -18.34 17.77 0.69
CA ASP A 257 -19.21 18.94 0.58
C ASP A 257 -19.09 19.79 1.84
N VAL A 258 -18.56 21.01 1.71
CA VAL A 258 -18.43 22.00 2.80
C VAL A 258 -19.47 23.09 2.63
N ARG A 259 -20.32 23.30 3.66
CA ARG A 259 -21.49 24.19 3.60
C ARG A 259 -21.51 25.22 4.72
N ILE A 260 -22.17 26.35 4.45
CA ILE A 260 -22.65 27.25 5.49
C ILE A 260 -24.12 26.90 5.81
N LYS A 261 -24.38 26.40 7.02
CA LYS A 261 -25.75 26.23 7.55
C LYS A 261 -26.37 27.60 7.87
N ASN A 262 -27.69 27.69 7.74
CA ASN A 262 -28.50 28.90 8.00
C ASN A 262 -28.15 30.12 7.12
N ALA A 263 -27.58 29.91 5.93
CA ALA A 263 -27.25 30.99 5.01
C ALA A 263 -28.48 31.86 4.62
N GLY A 264 -29.67 31.26 4.58
CA GLY A 264 -30.94 31.96 4.35
C GLY A 264 -31.29 32.96 5.44
N ASP A 265 -31.07 32.61 6.71
CA ASP A 265 -31.28 33.51 7.86
C ASP A 265 -30.31 34.70 7.85
N LEU A 266 -29.18 34.53 7.16
CA LEU A 266 -28.16 35.56 6.95
C LEU A 266 -28.34 36.35 5.65
N ASN A 267 -29.43 36.13 4.90
CA ASN A 267 -29.68 36.72 3.58
C ASN A 267 -28.49 36.57 2.61
N GLY A 268 -27.72 35.47 2.70
CA GLY A 268 -26.53 35.24 1.87
C GLY A 268 -25.32 36.13 2.22
N ALA A 269 -25.35 36.83 3.36
CA ALA A 269 -24.27 37.74 3.76
C ALA A 269 -22.98 37.02 4.20
N ALA A 270 -23.01 35.72 4.48
CA ALA A 270 -21.84 34.92 4.81
C ALA A 270 -21.47 34.01 3.63
N SER A 271 -20.17 33.91 3.34
CA SER A 271 -19.65 33.09 2.24
C SER A 271 -18.35 32.40 2.63
N ILE A 272 -18.09 31.24 2.02
CA ILE A 272 -16.79 30.56 2.11
C ILE A 272 -15.83 31.25 1.16
N GLN A 273 -14.66 31.63 1.67
CA GLN A 273 -13.61 32.29 0.92
C GLN A 273 -12.46 31.33 0.60
N ARG A 274 -12.12 30.45 1.57
CA ARG A 274 -11.02 29.50 1.41
C ARG A 274 -11.35 28.16 2.06
N ILE A 275 -10.88 27.08 1.46
CA ILE A 275 -10.86 25.74 2.04
C ILE A 275 -9.44 25.21 1.91
N ASN A 276 -8.84 24.72 3.00
CA ASN A 276 -7.48 24.17 3.05
C ASN A 276 -6.43 25.10 2.43
N ASN A 277 -6.52 26.39 2.77
CA ASN A 277 -5.73 27.50 2.24
C ASN A 277 -5.90 27.81 0.74
N LEU A 278 -6.76 27.11 0.00
CA LEU A 278 -7.09 27.47 -1.38
C LEU A 278 -8.25 28.44 -1.43
N THR A 279 -8.16 29.44 -2.31
CA THR A 279 -9.28 30.34 -2.60
C THR A 279 -10.37 29.53 -3.29
N VAL A 280 -11.62 29.77 -2.90
CA VAL A 280 -12.75 29.15 -3.58
C VAL A 280 -13.21 30.06 -4.71
N ASP A 281 -12.86 29.67 -5.94
CA ASP A 281 -13.20 30.37 -7.17
C ASP A 281 -13.30 29.38 -8.34
N ASN A 282 -13.60 29.89 -9.55
CA ASN A 282 -13.74 29.08 -10.76
C ASN A 282 -12.40 28.55 -11.34
N ALA A 283 -11.26 28.89 -10.75
CA ALA A 283 -9.94 28.45 -11.22
C ALA A 283 -9.42 27.22 -10.45
N ASN A 284 -9.91 27.00 -9.23
CA ASN A 284 -9.49 25.91 -8.35
C ASN A 284 -10.42 24.67 -8.46
N VAL A 285 -10.09 23.62 -7.72
CA VAL A 285 -10.76 22.30 -7.75
C VAL A 285 -12.17 22.25 -7.14
N PHE A 286 -12.76 23.40 -6.81
CA PHE A 286 -14.05 23.48 -6.13
C PHE A 286 -15.20 23.66 -7.11
N SER A 287 -16.28 22.93 -6.91
CA SER A 287 -17.56 23.15 -7.59
C SER A 287 -18.60 23.63 -6.59
N PRO A 288 -19.43 24.64 -6.90
CA PRO A 288 -20.55 25.00 -6.03
C PRO A 288 -21.52 23.82 -5.86
N ASN A 289 -22.05 23.66 -4.66
CA ASN A 289 -23.09 22.66 -4.41
C ASN A 289 -24.44 23.08 -5.03
N LYS A 290 -25.40 22.15 -5.12
CA LYS A 290 -26.67 22.36 -5.86
C LYS A 290 -27.51 23.54 -5.35
N ASP A 291 -27.44 23.83 -4.05
CA ASP A 291 -28.15 24.91 -3.38
C ASP A 291 -27.32 26.20 -3.24
N ASN A 292 -26.09 26.24 -3.77
CA ASN A 292 -25.14 27.35 -3.70
C ASN A 292 -24.85 27.84 -2.27
N THR A 293 -24.93 26.94 -1.28
CA THR A 293 -24.62 27.21 0.14
C THR A 293 -23.19 26.79 0.52
N GLY A 294 -22.46 26.21 -0.42
CA GLY A 294 -21.19 25.56 -0.16
C GLY A 294 -20.49 25.10 -1.43
N TYR A 295 -19.45 24.30 -1.23
CA TYR A 295 -18.58 23.82 -2.30
C TYR A 295 -18.20 22.36 -2.08
N ILE A 296 -18.11 21.64 -3.19
CA ILE A 296 -17.74 20.24 -3.31
C ILE A 296 -16.35 20.14 -3.95
N PHE A 297 -15.53 19.20 -3.48
CA PHE A 297 -14.25 18.86 -4.10
C PHE A 297 -13.95 17.37 -3.96
N ASN A 298 -13.18 16.85 -4.92
CA ASN A 298 -12.76 15.45 -4.96
C ASN A 298 -11.49 15.25 -4.13
N VAL A 299 -11.43 14.12 -3.42
CA VAL A 299 -10.27 13.73 -2.61
C VAL A 299 -9.90 12.27 -2.82
N VAL A 300 -8.62 11.96 -2.61
CA VAL A 300 -8.17 10.65 -2.15
C VAL A 300 -8.13 10.69 -0.63
N GLN A 301 -8.85 9.81 0.05
CA GLN A 301 -8.76 9.65 1.49
C GLN A 301 -7.87 8.45 1.83
N LYS A 302 -6.90 8.67 2.71
CA LYS A 302 -6.13 7.64 3.41
C LYS A 302 -6.76 7.46 4.79
N ILE A 303 -7.38 6.31 5.03
CA ILE A 303 -8.22 6.03 6.20
C ILE A 303 -7.55 4.92 7.02
N SER A 304 -7.16 5.24 8.25
CA SER A 304 -6.55 4.27 9.16
C SER A 304 -7.51 3.14 9.50
N LYS A 305 -7.05 1.89 9.37
CA LYS A 305 -7.72 0.67 9.88
C LYS A 305 -7.82 0.67 11.40
N ALA A 306 -6.87 1.29 12.09
CA ALA A 306 -6.92 1.45 13.54
C ALA A 306 -8.08 2.37 13.98
N GLN A 307 -8.73 1.99 15.08
CA GLN A 307 -9.85 2.72 15.68
C GLN A 307 -9.38 3.91 16.52
N ALA A 308 -10.17 4.98 16.52
CA ALA A 308 -9.98 6.11 17.42
C ALA A 308 -10.18 5.70 18.88
N SER A 309 -9.59 6.44 19.82
CA SER A 309 -9.78 6.19 21.26
C SER A 309 -11.17 6.59 21.77
N ASN A 310 -11.83 7.48 21.05
CA ASN A 310 -13.17 7.96 21.36
C ASN A 310 -14.16 7.33 20.37
N THR A 311 -15.42 7.29 20.76
CA THR A 311 -16.52 6.81 19.94
C THR A 311 -17.44 7.96 19.52
N ILE A 312 -18.32 7.70 18.55
CA ILE A 312 -19.47 8.54 18.22
C ILE A 312 -20.74 7.69 18.37
N ASP A 313 -21.63 8.07 19.28
CA ASP A 313 -22.81 7.27 19.64
C ASP A 313 -22.46 5.79 19.89
N ASP A 314 -21.40 5.60 20.67
CA ASP A 314 -20.75 4.32 20.99
C ASP A 314 -20.13 3.55 19.82
N ALA A 315 -20.18 4.08 18.61
CA ALA A 315 -19.56 3.47 17.44
C ALA A 315 -18.09 3.86 17.26
N ASN A 316 -17.30 2.90 16.79
CA ASN A 316 -15.90 3.10 16.45
C ASN A 316 -15.77 3.78 15.08
N TYR A 317 -14.79 4.66 14.95
CA TYR A 317 -14.43 5.33 13.69
C TYR A 317 -12.91 5.34 13.51
N ALA A 318 -12.46 5.67 12.29
CA ALA A 318 -11.04 5.68 11.95
C ALA A 318 -10.22 6.64 12.83
N LYS A 319 -9.10 6.15 13.37
CA LYS A 319 -8.18 6.94 14.23
C LYS A 319 -7.66 8.19 13.54
N THR A 320 -7.24 8.04 12.28
CA THR A 320 -6.73 9.13 11.46
C THR A 320 -7.29 9.02 10.05
N VAL A 321 -7.67 10.17 9.49
CA VAL A 321 -8.02 10.31 8.08
C VAL A 321 -7.22 11.47 7.51
N SER A 322 -6.58 11.25 6.37
CA SER A 322 -5.95 12.32 5.59
C SER A 322 -6.67 12.44 4.26
N SER A 323 -7.15 13.65 3.94
CA SER A 323 -7.92 13.92 2.73
C SER A 323 -7.07 14.75 1.76
N TYR A 324 -6.56 14.12 0.70
CA TYR A 324 -5.71 14.72 -0.32
C TYR A 324 -6.59 15.20 -1.48
N MET A 325 -6.66 16.52 -1.68
CA MET A 325 -7.39 17.10 -2.80
C MET A 325 -6.76 16.64 -4.12
N ILE A 326 -7.59 16.27 -5.09
CA ILE A 326 -7.14 15.93 -6.45
C ILE A 326 -6.76 17.23 -7.18
N CYS A 327 -5.61 17.79 -6.82
CA CYS A 327 -5.07 19.07 -7.25
C CYS A 327 -3.54 19.04 -7.23
N ASP A 328 -2.91 20.03 -7.87
CA ASP A 328 -1.46 20.24 -7.78
C ASP A 328 -1.07 20.99 -6.49
N LYS A 329 0.24 21.21 -6.29
CA LYS A 329 0.80 21.90 -5.12
C LYS A 329 0.31 23.34 -4.90
N ASP A 330 -0.30 23.94 -5.92
CA ASP A 330 -0.82 25.30 -5.92
C ASP A 330 -2.37 25.32 -5.87
N GLY A 331 -3.00 24.14 -5.84
CA GLY A 331 -4.45 23.97 -5.75
C GLY A 331 -5.20 23.99 -7.08
N ASN A 332 -4.46 24.06 -8.19
CA ASN A 332 -5.08 24.02 -9.50
C ASN A 332 -5.48 22.59 -9.83
N VAL A 333 -6.51 22.46 -10.67
CA VAL A 333 -6.77 21.20 -11.36
C VAL A 333 -5.48 20.82 -12.09
N PRO A 334 -4.90 19.63 -11.84
CA PRO A 334 -3.63 19.30 -12.46
C PRO A 334 -3.82 19.27 -13.97
N ASP A 335 -2.84 19.78 -14.71
CA ASP A 335 -2.85 19.75 -16.17
C ASP A 335 -3.18 18.33 -16.63
N LYS A 336 -4.23 18.18 -17.47
CA LYS A 336 -4.69 16.86 -17.91
C LYS A 336 -3.56 16.05 -18.56
N SER A 337 -2.58 16.70 -19.18
CA SER A 337 -1.42 16.00 -19.74
C SER A 337 -0.47 15.46 -18.66
N LYS A 338 -0.45 16.05 -17.46
CA LYS A 338 0.39 15.65 -16.33
C LYS A 338 -0.25 14.63 -15.41
N ILE A 339 -1.57 14.45 -15.45
CA ILE A 339 -2.29 13.42 -14.70
C ILE A 339 -3.14 12.54 -15.63
N ALA A 340 -2.72 12.33 -16.87
CA ALA A 340 -3.62 11.78 -17.89
C ALA A 340 -4.13 10.38 -17.51
N ALA A 341 -3.27 9.49 -17.00
CA ALA A 341 -3.67 8.16 -16.55
C ALA A 341 -4.52 8.24 -15.28
N LEU A 342 -4.09 9.01 -14.28
CA LEU A 342 -4.85 9.27 -13.04
C LEU A 342 -6.25 9.87 -13.33
N SER A 343 -6.36 10.81 -14.27
CA SER A 343 -7.61 11.51 -14.63
C SER A 343 -8.50 10.73 -15.60
N LYS A 344 -7.94 9.79 -16.34
CA LYS A 344 -8.71 8.81 -17.12
C LYS A 344 -9.32 7.78 -16.18
N ALA A 345 -8.50 7.25 -15.27
CA ALA A 345 -8.90 6.28 -14.26
C ALA A 345 -9.93 6.84 -13.27
N ILE A 346 -9.64 8.00 -12.70
CA ILE A 346 -10.57 8.77 -11.88
C ILE A 346 -11.32 9.64 -12.88
N GLY A 347 -12.46 9.19 -13.41
CA GLY A 347 -13.28 9.85 -14.45
C GLY A 347 -13.72 11.26 -14.04
N TYR A 348 -12.74 12.16 -14.06
CA TYR A 348 -12.78 13.46 -13.47
C TYR A 348 -13.41 14.39 -14.48
N THR A 349 -14.74 14.54 -14.39
CA THR A 349 -15.43 15.60 -15.10
C THR A 349 -15.63 16.77 -14.13
N VAL A 350 -14.86 17.84 -14.33
CA VAL A 350 -14.81 19.06 -13.48
C VAL A 350 -16.15 19.82 -13.44
N ASN A 351 -17.16 19.38 -14.17
CA ASN A 351 -18.47 20.03 -14.25
C ASN A 351 -19.55 18.96 -14.27
N ASN A 352 -20.37 18.88 -13.20
CA ASN A 352 -21.57 18.03 -13.04
C ASN A 352 -21.46 16.66 -12.37
N GLY A 353 -20.79 16.58 -11.23
CA GLY A 353 -21.15 15.60 -10.19
C GLY A 353 -20.61 14.19 -10.40
N ASN A 354 -20.27 13.58 -9.27
CA ASN A 354 -19.73 12.24 -9.08
C ASN A 354 -18.42 11.96 -9.85
N ALA A 355 -17.32 11.80 -9.12
CA ALA A 355 -16.15 11.13 -9.66
C ALA A 355 -16.55 9.68 -9.96
N THR A 356 -16.55 9.29 -11.23
CA THR A 356 -16.79 7.90 -11.65
C THR A 356 -15.47 7.26 -11.99
N VAL A 357 -15.16 6.08 -11.47
CA VAL A 357 -13.92 5.39 -11.86
C VAL A 357 -14.12 4.66 -13.18
N ASP A 358 -13.16 4.79 -14.10
CA ASP A 358 -13.09 3.96 -15.31
C ASP A 358 -12.92 2.51 -14.87
N SER A 359 -13.88 1.65 -15.22
CA SER A 359 -13.89 0.24 -14.83
C SER A 359 -12.66 -0.55 -15.32
N SER A 360 -11.89 0.00 -16.26
CA SER A 360 -10.63 -0.60 -16.73
C SER A 360 -9.40 -0.19 -15.91
N ALA A 361 -9.53 0.83 -15.05
CA ALA A 361 -8.43 1.31 -14.24
C ALA A 361 -8.23 0.44 -13.00
N LYS A 362 -6.97 0.09 -12.77
CA LYS A 362 -6.51 -0.60 -11.57
C LYS A 362 -5.68 0.37 -10.72
N PHE A 363 -5.68 0.10 -9.43
CA PHE A 363 -5.01 0.91 -8.43
C PHE A 363 -4.19 0.01 -7.51
N THR A 364 -3.07 0.52 -7.03
CA THR A 364 -2.29 -0.10 -5.96
C THR A 364 -1.60 0.99 -5.15
N ILE A 365 -1.19 0.64 -3.93
CA ILE A 365 -0.42 1.52 -3.04
C ILE A 365 0.97 0.94 -2.92
N ALA A 366 1.98 1.63 -3.44
CA ALA A 366 3.36 1.14 -3.49
C ALA A 366 4.30 2.18 -2.85
N GLY A 367 4.99 1.79 -1.77
CA GLY A 367 5.88 2.71 -1.03
C GLY A 367 5.19 3.98 -0.53
N GLY A 368 3.87 3.91 -0.24
CA GLY A 368 3.05 5.06 0.15
C GLY A 368 2.57 5.96 -0.99
N ASN A 369 2.89 5.60 -2.25
CA ASN A 369 2.39 6.28 -3.44
C ASN A 369 1.07 5.66 -3.91
N LEU A 370 0.18 6.50 -4.45
CA LEU A 370 -0.94 6.02 -5.24
C LEU A 370 -0.44 5.67 -6.63
N VAL A 371 -0.55 4.42 -7.07
CA VAL A 371 -0.19 3.98 -8.41
C VAL A 371 -1.46 3.59 -9.16
N VAL A 372 -1.63 4.16 -10.34
CA VAL A 372 -2.74 3.86 -11.25
C VAL A 372 -2.18 3.24 -12.51
N TYR A 373 -2.82 2.17 -12.95
CA TYR A 373 -2.42 1.49 -14.16
C TYR A 373 -3.61 0.90 -14.91
N ASN A 374 -3.52 0.87 -16.23
CA ASN A 374 -4.51 0.26 -17.10
C ASN A 374 -3.83 -0.31 -18.35
N VAL A 375 -4.47 -1.30 -18.97
CA VAL A 375 -4.04 -1.83 -20.25
C VAL A 375 -4.78 -1.07 -21.35
N ASP A 376 -4.04 -0.41 -22.24
CA ASP A 376 -4.59 0.23 -23.44
C ASP A 376 -4.00 -0.45 -24.68
N SER A 377 -4.83 -1.25 -25.35
CA SER A 377 -4.41 -2.10 -26.47
C SER A 377 -3.29 -3.07 -26.07
N ASN A 378 -2.03 -2.77 -26.41
CA ASN A 378 -0.85 -3.58 -26.09
C ASN A 378 0.11 -2.89 -25.09
N ASN A 379 -0.26 -1.71 -24.60
CA ASN A 379 0.56 -0.94 -23.69
C ASN A 379 -0.01 -1.00 -22.27
N LEU A 380 0.91 -1.03 -21.31
CA LEU A 380 0.62 -0.81 -19.91
C LEU A 380 0.87 0.66 -19.65
N VAL A 381 -0.21 1.40 -19.38
CA VAL A 381 -0.15 2.81 -19.00
C VAL A 381 -0.09 2.88 -17.49
N VAL A 382 0.95 3.50 -16.93
CA VAL A 382 1.19 3.60 -15.48
C VAL A 382 1.48 5.04 -15.10
N GLN A 383 0.93 5.46 -13.97
CA GLN A 383 1.25 6.73 -13.35
C GLN A 383 1.11 6.65 -11.84
N SER A 384 2.10 7.18 -11.12
CA SER A 384 2.05 7.37 -9.67
C SER A 384 1.74 8.82 -9.28
N ALA A 385 1.26 8.98 -8.04
CA ALA A 385 1.24 10.26 -7.34
C ALA A 385 1.64 10.09 -5.88
N GLU A 386 2.57 10.94 -5.43
CA GLU A 386 2.87 11.09 -4.01
C GLU A 386 1.74 11.85 -3.31
N LEU A 387 1.36 11.40 -2.12
CA LEU A 387 0.37 12.06 -1.27
C LEU A 387 1.06 13.10 -0.39
N LYS A 388 1.08 14.37 -0.81
CA LYS A 388 1.86 15.45 -0.16
C LYS A 388 0.99 16.42 0.61
N THR A 389 1.60 17.07 1.61
CA THR A 389 0.99 18.17 2.37
C THR A 389 1.93 19.38 2.42
N LYS A 390 1.39 20.56 2.12
CA LYS A 390 2.07 21.87 2.21
C LYS A 390 1.17 22.86 2.95
N GLY A 391 1.51 23.11 4.22
CA GLY A 391 0.65 23.92 5.09
C GLY A 391 -0.68 23.21 5.35
N ALA A 392 -1.81 23.85 5.05
CA ALA A 392 -3.14 23.24 5.18
C ALA A 392 -3.62 22.53 3.90
N LEU A 393 -2.86 22.59 2.80
CA LEU A 393 -3.20 21.94 1.55
C LEU A 393 -2.55 20.57 1.48
N SER A 394 -3.36 19.52 1.38
CA SER A 394 -2.94 18.17 1.01
C SER A 394 -3.36 17.91 -0.43
N TYR A 395 -2.43 17.44 -1.27
CA TYR A 395 -2.56 17.39 -2.72
C TYR A 395 -1.87 16.15 -3.31
N LEU A 396 -2.06 15.93 -4.62
CA LEU A 396 -1.41 14.84 -5.36
C LEU A 396 -0.22 15.41 -6.15
N ASP A 397 0.98 14.89 -5.88
CA ASP A 397 2.16 15.21 -6.67
C ASP A 397 2.40 14.11 -7.70
N ALA A 398 1.72 14.26 -8.83
CA ALA A 398 1.74 13.28 -9.91
C ALA A 398 3.07 13.25 -10.66
N LYS A 399 3.50 12.03 -10.99
CA LYS A 399 4.76 11.73 -11.66
C LYS A 399 4.57 11.53 -13.14
N SER A 400 5.68 11.28 -13.84
CA SER A 400 5.66 11.02 -15.27
C SER A 400 4.82 9.77 -15.58
N ILE A 401 4.19 9.77 -16.75
CA ILE A 401 3.42 8.64 -17.25
C ILE A 401 4.39 7.73 -18.00
N ASP A 402 4.37 6.44 -17.69
CA ASP A 402 4.91 5.41 -18.56
C ASP A 402 3.76 4.82 -19.39
N ASP A 403 3.97 4.71 -20.70
CA ASP A 403 3.02 4.13 -21.65
C ASP A 403 3.82 3.32 -22.66
N ASP A 404 4.04 2.05 -22.33
CA ASP A 404 4.90 1.16 -23.11
C ASP A 404 4.33 -0.25 -23.15
N THR A 405 4.79 -1.00 -24.14
CA THR A 405 4.51 -2.42 -24.32
C THR A 405 4.97 -3.26 -23.14
N PHE A 406 4.29 -4.38 -22.93
CA PHE A 406 4.59 -5.35 -21.89
C PHE A 406 4.26 -6.77 -22.39
N LYS A 407 4.73 -7.77 -21.66
CA LYS A 407 4.36 -9.18 -21.86
C LYS A 407 3.42 -9.69 -20.77
N ALA A 408 3.73 -9.34 -19.53
CA ALA A 408 2.89 -9.57 -18.36
C ALA A 408 3.15 -8.49 -17.30
N TYR A 409 2.22 -8.35 -16.37
CA TYR A 409 2.33 -7.48 -15.20
C TYR A 409 1.58 -8.08 -14.01
N THR A 410 2.02 -7.75 -12.80
CA THR A 410 1.34 -8.12 -11.55
C THR A 410 1.79 -7.17 -10.43
N THR A 411 1.19 -7.27 -9.25
CA THR A 411 1.65 -6.60 -8.03
C THR A 411 2.21 -7.60 -7.03
N ASP A 412 3.09 -7.15 -6.14
CA ASP A 412 3.58 -7.97 -5.03
C ASP A 412 2.75 -7.79 -3.74
N SER A 413 3.24 -8.38 -2.65
CA SER A 413 2.62 -8.30 -1.31
C SER A 413 2.53 -6.89 -0.73
N GLU A 414 3.38 -5.99 -1.18
CA GLU A 414 3.43 -4.59 -0.75
C GLU A 414 2.80 -3.64 -1.78
N GLY A 415 2.17 -4.20 -2.83
CA GLY A 415 1.52 -3.45 -3.88
C GLY A 415 2.45 -2.87 -4.95
N ASN A 416 3.76 -3.17 -4.94
CA ASN A 416 4.69 -2.72 -5.96
C ASN A 416 4.34 -3.37 -7.31
N LEU A 417 4.37 -2.59 -8.40
CA LEU A 417 3.97 -3.05 -9.73
C LEU A 417 5.16 -3.61 -10.50
N TYR A 418 5.03 -4.83 -11.01
CA TYR A 418 6.05 -5.52 -11.80
C TYR A 418 5.58 -5.73 -13.23
N ARG A 419 6.52 -5.76 -14.17
CA ARG A 419 6.27 -6.16 -15.56
C ARG A 419 7.39 -7.01 -16.14
N ILE A 420 7.03 -7.78 -17.16
CA ILE A 420 7.98 -8.35 -18.10
C ILE A 420 8.00 -7.51 -19.37
N LYS A 421 9.20 -7.08 -19.79
CA LYS A 421 9.41 -6.44 -21.09
C LYS A 421 10.80 -6.76 -21.63
N ASP A 422 10.90 -7.12 -22.91
CA ASP A 422 12.17 -7.39 -23.60
C ASP A 422 13.08 -8.39 -22.86
N GLY A 423 12.48 -9.40 -22.21
CA GLY A 423 13.18 -10.39 -21.38
C GLY A 423 13.77 -9.82 -20.09
N TYR A 424 13.18 -8.76 -19.54
CA TYR A 424 13.51 -8.22 -18.23
C TYR A 424 12.28 -8.24 -17.33
N VAL A 425 12.46 -8.72 -16.10
CA VAL A 425 11.53 -8.46 -14.99
C VAL A 425 11.94 -7.12 -14.39
N SER A 426 10.99 -6.20 -14.30
CA SER A 426 11.22 -4.85 -13.77
C SER A 426 10.13 -4.44 -12.80
N GLU A 427 10.50 -3.65 -11.80
CA GLU A 427 9.61 -3.03 -10.82
C GLU A 427 9.43 -1.55 -11.15
N PHE A 428 8.22 -1.03 -11.04
CA PHE A 428 7.93 0.38 -11.26
C PHE A 428 8.51 1.22 -10.12
N ASP A 429 9.27 2.26 -10.44
CA ASP A 429 10.03 3.02 -9.45
C ASP A 429 9.22 4.12 -8.73
N ASN A 430 7.94 4.24 -9.08
CA ASN A 430 7.03 5.29 -8.62
C ASN A 430 7.44 6.73 -9.01
N GLU A 431 8.40 6.92 -9.91
CA GLU A 431 8.81 8.20 -10.49
C GLU A 431 8.49 8.30 -11.99
N GLY A 432 7.96 7.22 -12.58
CA GLY A 432 7.57 7.14 -13.99
C GLY A 432 8.51 6.30 -14.83
N ASP A 433 9.44 5.57 -14.21
CA ASP A 433 10.40 4.69 -14.85
C ASP A 433 10.35 3.28 -14.21
N TRP A 434 11.15 2.35 -14.74
CA TRP A 434 11.19 0.96 -14.30
C TRP A 434 12.59 0.50 -13.96
N ASN A 435 12.75 -0.04 -12.75
CA ASN A 435 13.97 -0.65 -12.26
C ASN A 435 14.06 -2.09 -12.76
N LYS A 436 15.03 -2.38 -13.64
CA LYS A 436 15.29 -3.74 -14.10
C LYS A 436 15.91 -4.56 -12.97
N LEU A 437 15.24 -5.63 -12.57
CA LEU A 437 15.71 -6.52 -11.50
C LEU A 437 16.50 -7.69 -12.08
N TYR A 438 15.90 -8.39 -13.04
CA TYR A 438 16.44 -9.63 -13.58
C TYR A 438 16.34 -9.69 -15.11
N LYS A 439 17.33 -10.31 -15.74
CA LYS A 439 17.24 -10.76 -17.14
C LYS A 439 16.74 -12.19 -17.15
N VAL A 440 15.61 -12.44 -17.82
CA VAL A 440 15.02 -13.77 -18.01
C VAL A 440 15.06 -14.16 -19.49
N ASP A 441 14.59 -15.37 -19.81
CA ASP A 441 14.40 -15.76 -21.21
C ASP A 441 13.50 -14.74 -21.94
N GLY A 442 13.85 -14.40 -23.17
CA GLY A 442 13.13 -13.38 -23.94
C GLY A 442 11.69 -13.76 -24.30
N SER A 443 11.34 -15.03 -24.17
CA SER A 443 9.98 -15.53 -24.43
C SER A 443 9.04 -15.44 -23.23
N MET A 444 9.54 -15.26 -22.00
CA MET A 444 8.70 -15.21 -20.81
C MET A 444 7.54 -14.22 -20.94
N ASP A 445 6.33 -14.67 -20.64
CA ASP A 445 5.09 -13.90 -20.82
C ASP A 445 4.04 -14.10 -19.73
N LYS A 446 4.40 -14.76 -18.61
CA LYS A 446 3.63 -14.85 -17.37
C LYS A 446 4.55 -14.67 -16.17
N LEU A 447 4.05 -14.08 -15.07
CA LEU A 447 4.76 -13.96 -13.80
C LEU A 447 3.82 -13.99 -12.59
N SER A 448 4.32 -14.55 -11.48
CA SER A 448 3.77 -14.41 -10.14
C SER A 448 4.88 -13.89 -9.22
N VAL A 449 4.55 -12.95 -8.33
CA VAL A 449 5.51 -12.19 -7.54
C VAL A 449 4.96 -12.03 -6.13
N TYR A 450 5.65 -12.60 -5.15
CA TYR A 450 5.37 -12.32 -3.74
C TYR A 450 6.16 -11.10 -3.26
N ASP A 451 7.43 -11.02 -3.64
CA ASP A 451 8.32 -9.87 -3.46
C ASP A 451 9.46 -9.94 -4.50
N SER A 452 10.36 -8.94 -4.48
CA SER A 452 11.51 -8.82 -5.40
C SER A 452 12.49 -10.02 -5.40
N ASN A 453 12.42 -10.90 -4.41
CA ASN A 453 13.27 -12.07 -4.25
C ASN A 453 12.49 -13.39 -4.29
N ASN A 454 11.17 -13.37 -4.44
CA ASN A 454 10.30 -14.54 -4.46
C ASN A 454 9.34 -14.45 -5.66
N MET A 455 9.76 -15.02 -6.79
CA MET A 455 9.06 -14.89 -8.07
C MET A 455 9.11 -16.17 -8.90
N ILE A 456 8.09 -16.36 -9.72
CA ILE A 456 8.08 -17.37 -10.79
C ILE A 456 7.73 -16.67 -12.10
N VAL A 457 8.49 -16.97 -13.15
CA VAL A 457 8.32 -16.39 -14.47
C VAL A 457 8.31 -17.51 -15.49
N TRP A 458 7.35 -17.55 -16.40
CA TRP A 458 7.24 -18.68 -17.34
C TRP A 458 6.68 -18.29 -18.71
N ASN A 459 6.89 -19.18 -19.68
CA ASN A 459 6.18 -19.23 -20.94
C ASN A 459 5.70 -20.67 -21.18
N GLN A 460 4.39 -20.87 -21.15
CA GLN A 460 3.79 -22.19 -21.32
C GLN A 460 4.06 -22.79 -22.71
N GLY A 461 4.00 -21.99 -23.78
CA GLY A 461 4.14 -22.48 -25.16
C GLY A 461 5.57 -22.83 -25.55
N ASN A 462 6.55 -22.21 -24.89
CA ASN A 462 7.96 -22.49 -25.06
C ASN A 462 8.49 -23.51 -24.06
N GLU A 463 7.64 -23.99 -23.14
CA GLU A 463 7.99 -24.98 -22.11
C GLU A 463 9.23 -24.55 -21.32
N VAL A 464 9.25 -23.29 -20.88
CA VAL A 464 10.35 -22.73 -20.08
C VAL A 464 9.84 -21.92 -18.90
N PHE A 465 10.55 -22.00 -17.79
CA PHE A 465 10.27 -21.20 -16.59
C PHE A 465 11.54 -20.88 -15.81
N SER A 466 11.43 -19.93 -14.88
CA SER A 466 12.49 -19.51 -13.98
C SER A 466 11.90 -19.26 -12.60
N VAL A 467 12.59 -19.74 -11.57
CA VAL A 467 12.23 -19.51 -10.16
C VAL A 467 13.31 -18.66 -9.50
N ILE A 468 12.90 -17.55 -8.91
CA ILE A 468 13.74 -16.60 -8.18
C ILE A 468 13.35 -16.76 -6.71
N SER A 469 14.31 -17.17 -5.86
CA SER A 469 14.09 -17.31 -4.41
C SER A 469 15.31 -16.84 -3.63
N SER A 470 15.12 -16.27 -2.44
CA SER A 470 16.23 -15.90 -1.55
C SER A 470 16.80 -17.08 -0.73
N ASN A 471 16.25 -18.30 -0.86
CA ASN A 471 16.64 -19.41 0.02
C ASN A 471 18.00 -20.02 -0.35
N ASN A 472 18.88 -20.09 0.66
CA ASN A 472 20.24 -20.65 0.64
C ASN A 472 20.32 -22.18 0.46
N ASN A 473 19.36 -22.82 -0.22
CA ASN A 473 19.43 -24.24 -0.49
C ASN A 473 20.05 -24.48 -1.86
N ASN A 474 21.38 -24.44 -1.88
CA ASN A 474 22.18 -25.10 -2.92
C ASN A 474 21.77 -26.57 -2.95
N ASN A 475 20.90 -26.93 -3.90
CA ASN A 475 20.87 -28.29 -4.40
C ASN A 475 20.72 -28.25 -5.92
N SER A 476 21.84 -28.08 -6.60
CA SER A 476 21.99 -28.61 -7.94
C SER A 476 23.41 -29.12 -8.12
N ASP A 477 23.51 -30.44 -8.02
CA ASP A 477 24.53 -31.20 -8.72
C ASP A 477 24.45 -30.85 -10.21
N ASN A 478 25.37 -30.03 -10.72
CA ASN A 478 25.85 -30.28 -12.06
C ASN A 478 27.29 -29.82 -12.27
N ASN A 479 28.13 -30.81 -12.54
CA ASN A 479 29.48 -30.67 -13.03
C ASN A 479 29.49 -29.83 -14.32
N ASN A 480 29.94 -28.57 -14.23
CA ASN A 480 30.91 -28.12 -15.22
C ASN A 480 31.90 -27.14 -14.59
N SER A 481 33.16 -27.57 -14.65
CA SER A 481 34.33 -26.79 -14.29
C SER A 481 34.36 -25.51 -15.11
N ASP A 482 34.30 -24.36 -14.45
CA ASP A 482 35.31 -23.33 -14.67
C ASP A 482 35.58 -22.56 -13.38
N ASN A 483 36.82 -22.70 -12.92
CA ASN A 483 37.37 -22.05 -11.76
C ASN A 483 37.22 -20.52 -11.85
N ASN A 484 36.53 -19.93 -10.88
CA ASN A 484 37.16 -18.91 -10.05
C ASN A 484 36.50 -18.86 -8.67
N ASN A 485 37.29 -19.31 -7.71
CA ASN A 485 37.08 -19.24 -6.27
C ASN A 485 36.49 -17.89 -5.83
N SER A 486 35.21 -17.87 -5.48
CA SER A 486 34.61 -16.78 -4.70
C SER A 486 34.15 -17.37 -3.37
N ASN A 487 34.90 -17.02 -2.34
CA ASN A 487 34.59 -17.33 -0.96
C ASN A 487 33.23 -16.67 -0.65
N THR A 488 32.16 -17.47 -0.50
CA THR A 488 30.79 -16.98 -0.27
C THR A 488 30.72 -16.26 1.07
N VAL A 489 30.64 -14.94 1.04
CA VAL A 489 30.32 -14.13 2.23
C VAL A 489 28.83 -13.80 2.13
N THR A 490 28.03 -14.32 3.06
CA THR A 490 26.60 -14.03 3.17
C THR A 490 26.40 -12.54 3.41
N ALA A 491 25.77 -11.84 2.47
CA ALA A 491 25.37 -10.45 2.60
C ALA A 491 24.19 -10.31 3.59
N GLY A 492 24.04 -9.14 4.19
CA GLY A 492 23.01 -8.83 5.17
C GLY A 492 23.53 -8.72 6.60
N TRP A 493 22.58 -8.70 7.54
CA TRP A 493 22.87 -8.64 8.97
C TRP A 493 23.48 -9.96 9.46
N ASN A 494 24.65 -9.87 10.07
CA ASN A 494 25.38 -11.01 10.62
C ASN A 494 25.60 -10.79 12.13
N GLN A 495 25.06 -11.71 12.94
CA GLN A 495 25.26 -11.72 14.38
C GLN A 495 26.41 -12.66 14.76
N ALA A 496 27.47 -12.10 15.35
CA ALA A 496 28.54 -12.88 15.92
C ALA A 496 28.10 -13.57 17.22
N ALA A 497 28.79 -14.66 17.61
CA ALA A 497 28.49 -15.44 18.82
C ALA A 497 28.53 -14.65 20.14
N ASN A 498 29.15 -13.46 20.14
CA ASN A 498 29.17 -12.53 21.27
C ASN A 498 27.97 -11.56 21.30
N GLY A 499 27.00 -11.73 20.40
CA GLY A 499 25.80 -10.90 20.29
C GLY A 499 25.99 -9.60 19.50
N THR A 500 27.17 -9.33 18.95
CA THR A 500 27.43 -8.13 18.14
C THR A 500 26.94 -8.32 16.70
N TRP A 501 26.39 -7.25 16.12
CA TRP A 501 25.87 -7.25 14.75
C TRP A 501 26.82 -6.53 13.80
N THR A 502 27.02 -7.09 12.62
CA THR A 502 27.66 -6.43 11.48
C THR A 502 26.72 -6.49 10.28
N TYR A 503 26.93 -5.66 9.28
CA TYR A 503 26.21 -5.75 8.02
C TYR A 503 27.21 -5.93 6.88
N VAL A 504 26.98 -6.95 6.05
CA VAL A 504 27.84 -7.27 4.90
C VAL A 504 27.09 -6.87 3.63
N ASN A 505 27.70 -6.03 2.80
CA ASN A 505 27.19 -5.68 1.48
C ASN A 505 27.16 -6.90 0.55
N ALA A 506 26.40 -6.81 -0.54
CA ALA A 506 26.33 -7.85 -1.57
C ALA A 506 27.70 -8.19 -2.20
N ASP A 507 28.65 -7.25 -2.20
CA ASP A 507 30.02 -7.45 -2.67
C ASP A 507 30.95 -8.13 -1.63
N GLY A 508 30.40 -8.55 -0.48
CA GLY A 508 31.12 -9.19 0.62
C GLY A 508 31.86 -8.21 1.54
N THR A 509 31.75 -6.89 1.34
CA THR A 509 32.40 -5.89 2.20
C THR A 509 31.55 -5.58 3.43
N THR A 510 32.18 -5.42 4.60
CA THR A 510 31.45 -5.01 5.83
C THR A 510 31.17 -3.51 5.81
N VAL A 511 29.92 -3.13 6.04
CA VAL A 511 29.49 -1.72 6.15
C VAL A 511 30.09 -1.06 7.38
N LYS A 512 30.56 0.17 7.19
CA LYS A 512 31.21 1.00 8.20
C LYS A 512 30.62 2.41 8.16
N GLY A 513 30.41 3.03 9.32
CA GLY A 513 29.77 4.34 9.42
C GLY A 513 28.25 4.29 9.29
N TRP A 514 27.66 5.36 8.76
CA TRP A 514 26.21 5.48 8.60
C TRP A 514 25.69 4.48 7.58
N PHE A 515 24.65 3.76 7.96
CA PHE A 515 24.01 2.73 7.15
C PHE A 515 22.50 2.92 7.21
N GLN A 516 21.84 3.01 6.07
CA GLN A 516 20.38 2.91 6.02
C GLN A 516 20.04 1.48 5.59
N SER A 517 19.30 0.77 6.44
CA SER A 517 18.86 -0.59 6.11
C SER A 517 17.96 -0.56 4.88
N PRO A 518 18.27 -1.35 3.83
CA PRO A 518 17.44 -1.40 2.63
C PRO A 518 16.06 -2.03 2.89
N TYR A 519 15.91 -2.77 3.99
CA TYR A 519 14.66 -3.47 4.35
C TYR A 519 13.72 -2.60 5.20
N SER A 520 14.27 -1.93 6.22
CA SER A 520 13.46 -1.19 7.20
C SER A 520 13.51 0.32 7.01
N GLN A 521 14.32 0.80 6.07
CA GLN A 521 14.62 2.23 5.83
C GLN A 521 15.17 2.99 7.06
N ASN A 522 15.42 2.28 8.15
CA ASN A 522 15.96 2.83 9.39
C ASN A 522 17.46 3.08 9.27
N TRP A 523 17.93 4.14 9.92
CA TRP A 523 19.36 4.47 10.00
C TRP A 523 20.04 3.74 11.16
N PHE A 524 21.24 3.25 10.92
CA PHE A 524 22.13 2.57 11.86
C PHE A 524 23.51 3.23 11.81
N PHE A 525 24.29 3.04 12.87
CA PHE A 525 25.69 3.47 12.89
C PHE A 525 26.61 2.28 13.14
N MET A 526 27.42 1.94 12.15
CA MET A 526 28.40 0.86 12.20
C MET A 526 29.76 1.43 12.62
N ASP A 527 30.46 0.75 13.53
CA ASP A 527 31.79 1.18 13.98
C ASP A 527 32.73 1.39 12.77
N PRO A 528 33.32 2.58 12.60
CA PRO A 528 34.13 2.88 11.42
C PRO A 528 35.39 2.03 11.26
N THR A 529 35.82 1.31 12.31
CA THR A 529 37.02 0.46 12.27
C THR A 529 36.63 -1.00 12.04
N THR A 530 35.66 -1.49 12.81
CA THR A 530 35.30 -2.90 12.94
C THR A 530 34.02 -3.30 12.20
N GLY A 531 33.15 -2.33 11.86
CA GLY A 531 31.86 -2.58 11.22
C GLY A 531 30.77 -3.08 12.17
N VAL A 532 31.01 -3.07 13.49
CA VAL A 532 30.03 -3.50 14.49
C VAL A 532 28.98 -2.41 14.73
N MET A 533 27.71 -2.76 14.65
CA MET A 533 26.57 -1.89 14.92
C MET A 533 26.65 -1.31 16.34
N GLN A 534 26.48 0.00 16.45
CA GLN A 534 26.48 0.74 17.71
C GLN A 534 25.04 0.92 18.23
N THR A 535 24.89 0.84 19.55
CA THR A 535 23.65 1.14 20.27
C THR A 535 23.89 2.28 21.27
N GLY A 536 22.83 2.99 21.67
CA GLY A 536 22.94 4.12 22.60
C GLY A 536 23.59 5.37 21.99
N TRP A 537 24.32 6.14 22.81
CA TRP A 537 24.93 7.41 22.39
C TRP A 537 26.11 7.21 21.46
N VAL A 538 26.06 7.86 20.29
CA VAL A 538 27.12 7.84 19.29
C VAL A 538 27.50 9.27 18.91
N GLN A 539 28.80 9.58 18.91
CA GLN A 539 29.31 10.79 18.27
C GLN A 539 29.83 10.41 16.88
N SER A 540 29.24 10.97 15.83
CA SER A 540 29.67 10.69 14.47
C SER A 540 31.05 11.33 14.22
N PRO A 541 32.10 10.58 13.86
CA PRO A 541 33.42 11.13 13.59
C PRO A 541 33.44 11.98 12.31
N TYR A 542 32.41 11.84 11.45
CA TYR A 542 32.27 12.59 10.21
C TYR A 542 31.74 14.01 10.41
N SER A 543 30.92 14.24 11.44
CA SER A 543 30.27 15.53 11.70
C SER A 543 30.52 16.12 13.09
N GLY A 544 31.07 15.34 14.02
CA GLY A 544 31.23 15.71 15.42
C GLY A 544 29.92 15.81 16.21
N LYS A 545 28.76 15.56 15.57
CA LYS A 545 27.43 15.63 16.19
C LYS A 545 27.09 14.34 16.93
N TRP A 546 26.23 14.47 17.94
CA TRP A 546 25.70 13.37 18.74
C TRP A 546 24.40 12.83 18.18
N PHE A 547 24.24 11.50 18.25
CA PHE A 547 23.09 10.74 17.80
C PHE A 547 22.73 9.71 18.88
N TYR A 548 21.49 9.22 18.86
CA TYR A 548 21.02 8.24 19.81
C TYR A 548 20.41 7.05 19.07
N MET A 549 21.06 5.89 19.20
CA MET A 549 20.65 4.63 18.61
C MET A 549 19.85 3.83 19.62
N ASP A 550 18.79 3.15 19.18
CA ASP A 550 17.95 2.31 20.03
C ASP A 550 18.82 1.28 20.78
N PRO A 551 18.75 1.20 22.12
CA PRO A 551 19.57 0.28 22.90
C PRO A 551 19.38 -1.21 22.58
N THR A 552 18.21 -1.59 22.04
CA THR A 552 17.83 -2.98 21.74
C THR A 552 18.04 -3.29 20.26
N ASN A 553 17.55 -2.41 19.38
CA ASN A 553 17.43 -2.66 17.95
C ASN A 553 18.47 -1.89 17.12
N GLY A 554 19.17 -0.91 17.69
CA GLY A 554 20.24 -0.16 17.02
C GLY A 554 19.81 0.87 15.97
N ASN A 555 18.52 1.04 15.70
CA ASN A 555 18.03 2.06 14.78
C ASN A 555 18.10 3.47 15.40
N MET A 556 18.38 4.49 14.60
CA MET A 556 18.52 5.87 15.02
C MET A 556 17.16 6.44 15.44
N LEU A 557 17.11 7.05 16.61
CA LEU A 557 15.90 7.67 17.14
C LEU A 557 15.87 9.18 16.85
N THR A 558 14.68 9.68 16.54
CA THR A 558 14.37 11.12 16.35
C THR A 558 13.40 11.61 17.43
N GLY A 559 13.35 12.92 17.70
CA GLY A 559 12.45 13.50 18.71
C GLY A 559 12.96 13.34 20.14
N TRP A 560 12.06 13.27 21.11
CA TRP A 560 12.41 13.16 22.53
C TRP A 560 12.93 11.76 22.88
N VAL A 561 14.16 11.68 23.39
CA VAL A 561 14.78 10.44 23.88
C VAL A 561 15.22 10.60 25.33
N GLN A 562 14.97 9.58 26.16
CA GLN A 562 15.47 9.54 27.53
C GLN A 562 16.70 8.63 27.59
N SER A 563 17.83 9.16 28.08
CA SER A 563 19.04 8.36 28.26
C SER A 563 18.89 7.45 29.50
N PRO A 564 18.90 6.11 29.36
CA PRO A 564 18.70 5.19 30.48
C PRO A 564 19.77 5.32 31.55
N ALA A 565 21.00 5.69 31.16
CA ALA A 565 22.12 5.86 32.07
C ALA A 565 22.02 7.09 32.98
N SER A 566 21.28 8.14 32.56
CA SER A 566 21.23 9.42 33.28
C SER A 566 19.82 9.87 33.66
N GLY A 567 18.77 9.26 33.10
CA GLY A 567 17.38 9.68 33.24
C GLY A 567 17.04 11.01 32.56
N LYS A 568 18.02 11.67 31.92
CA LYS A 568 17.85 12.96 31.26
C LYS A 568 17.20 12.81 29.88
N TRP A 569 16.40 13.80 29.52
CA TRP A 569 15.77 13.92 28.21
C TRP A 569 16.61 14.76 27.26
N TYR A 570 16.67 14.33 26.01
CA TYR A 570 17.35 15.00 24.92
C TYR A 570 16.42 15.05 23.72
N PHE A 571 16.54 16.09 22.90
CA PHE A 571 15.76 16.20 21.67
C PHE A 571 16.66 15.99 20.46
N MET A 572 16.32 14.99 19.66
CA MET A 572 16.99 14.62 18.41
C MET A 572 16.24 15.26 17.25
N ASP A 573 16.97 15.87 16.32
CA ASP A 573 16.40 16.51 15.14
C ASP A 573 15.48 15.55 14.37
N LEU A 574 14.27 15.98 14.01
CA LEU A 574 13.28 15.10 13.37
C LEU A 574 13.66 14.69 11.94
N ALA A 575 14.47 15.50 11.25
CA ALA A 575 14.88 15.22 9.88
C ALA A 575 16.22 14.49 9.81
N ASN A 576 17.18 14.87 10.67
CA ASN A 576 18.57 14.43 10.57
C ASN A 576 19.03 13.59 11.76
N GLY A 577 18.22 13.41 12.80
CA GLY A 577 18.54 12.60 13.98
C GLY A 577 19.64 13.13 14.90
N ASN A 578 20.29 14.25 14.58
CA ASN A 578 21.34 14.80 15.45
C ASN A 578 20.75 15.49 16.69
N MET A 579 21.39 15.32 17.84
CA MET A 579 21.00 15.97 19.10
C MET A 579 21.07 17.49 18.97
N LEU A 580 19.98 18.17 19.31
CA LEU A 580 19.95 19.63 19.35
C LEU A 580 20.47 20.15 20.69
N THR A 581 21.00 21.37 20.66
CA THR A 581 21.47 22.10 21.85
C THR A 581 20.92 23.52 21.84
N GLY A 582 20.76 24.12 23.02
CA GLY A 582 20.06 25.40 23.17
C GLY A 582 18.55 25.22 23.34
N TRP A 583 17.80 26.31 23.14
CA TRP A 583 16.33 26.30 23.25
C TRP A 583 15.70 25.50 22.11
N VAL A 584 14.88 24.52 22.45
CA VAL A 584 14.15 23.70 21.47
C VAL A 584 12.65 23.80 21.72
N GLN A 585 11.88 24.10 20.67
CA GLN A 585 10.42 24.04 20.74
C GLN A 585 9.93 22.63 20.38
N SER A 586 9.21 21.99 21.30
CA SER A 586 8.62 20.67 21.06
C SER A 586 7.52 20.77 19.99
N PRO A 587 7.60 20.04 18.87
CA PRO A 587 6.58 20.08 17.82
C PRO A 587 5.25 19.45 18.27
N TYR A 588 5.27 18.65 19.33
CA TYR A 588 4.09 17.97 19.88
C TYR A 588 3.29 18.84 20.86
N SER A 589 3.96 19.76 21.57
CA SER A 589 3.32 20.54 22.65
C SER A 589 3.45 22.06 22.49
N GLY A 590 4.27 22.53 21.55
CA GLY A 590 4.57 23.96 21.35
C GLY A 590 5.40 24.60 22.47
N LYS A 591 5.78 23.84 23.50
CA LYS A 591 6.57 24.33 24.65
C LYS A 591 8.06 24.38 24.31
N TRP A 592 8.76 25.35 24.90
CA TRP A 592 10.22 25.50 24.81
C TRP A 592 10.90 24.75 25.96
N TYR A 593 11.98 24.04 25.66
CA TYR A 593 12.79 23.25 26.58
C TYR A 593 14.26 23.64 26.49
#